data_AF-A0A847ULI3-F1
#
_entry.id   AF-A0A847ULI3-F1
#
_cell.length_a   1.000
_cell.length_b   1.000
_cell.length_c   1.000
_cell.angle_alpha   90.00
_cell.angle_beta   90.00
_cell.angle_gamma   90.00
#
_symmetry.space_group_name_H-M   'P 1'
#
loop_
_entity.id
_entity.type
_entity.pdbx_description
1 polymer ?
#
loop_
_entity_poly.entity_id
_entity_poly.type
_entity_poly.pdbx_seq_one_letter_code
_entity_poly.pdbx_strand_id
1 'polypeptide(L)'
;MSQTLELPNGDVVSPDDVFCYNDYPYRLVWLEDDTHEFALSPLYWGDSGMDIPFRDREALVDQWEVDSQGRMTAEEWANWLDDATADHRYSDDEVTSLAAELPTEWDPEGEDSDSSGGGLRDRLGL
;
A
#
# COMPACT_ATOMS: atom_id res chain seq x y z
N MET A 1 -12.54 -8.09 19.80
CA MET A 1 -12.10 -6.68 19.82
C MET A 1 -11.03 -6.60 18.76
N SER A 2 -11.22 -5.76 17.74
CA SER A 2 -10.20 -5.58 16.70
C SER A 2 -9.04 -4.83 17.36
N GLN A 3 -7.90 -5.49 17.53
CA GLN A 3 -6.71 -4.86 18.09
C GLN A 3 -6.18 -3.87 17.06
N THR A 4 -5.97 -2.63 17.47
CA THR A 4 -5.49 -1.54 16.62
C THR A 4 -4.18 -0.99 17.17
N LEU A 5 -3.29 -0.57 16.28
CA LEU A 5 -2.01 0.05 16.59
C LEU A 5 -2.06 1.54 16.22
N GLU A 6 -1.64 2.39 17.14
CA GLU A 6 -1.43 3.82 16.85
C GLU A 6 0.00 4.02 16.34
N LEU A 7 0.12 4.47 15.09
CA LEU A 7 1.37 4.79 14.44
C LEU A 7 1.99 6.08 15.03
N PRO A 8 3.30 6.31 14.85
CA PRO A 8 3.98 7.50 15.37
C PRO A 8 3.50 8.82 14.76
N ASN A 9 2.92 8.78 13.55
CA ASN A 9 2.31 9.93 12.89
C ASN A 9 0.91 10.29 13.46
N GLY A 10 0.36 9.47 14.37
CA GLY A 10 -0.96 9.64 14.98
C GLY A 10 -2.09 8.86 14.32
N ASP A 11 -1.81 8.14 13.23
CA ASP A 11 -2.81 7.28 12.58
C ASP A 11 -3.08 6.03 13.39
N VAL A 12 -4.29 5.49 13.25
CA VAL A 12 -4.66 4.21 13.87
C VAL A 12 -4.94 3.19 12.77
N VAL A 13 -4.25 2.05 12.85
CA VAL A 13 -4.32 0.96 11.89
C VAL A 13 -4.74 -0.34 12.56
N SER A 14 -5.51 -1.14 11.83
CA SER A 14 -5.87 -2.52 12.17
C SER A 14 -5.14 -3.51 11.27
N PRO A 15 -5.18 -4.82 11.56
CA PRO A 15 -4.59 -5.85 10.69
C PRO A 15 -5.13 -5.85 9.25
N ASP A 16 -6.35 -5.34 9.06
CA ASP A 16 -6.99 -5.21 7.76
C ASP A 16 -6.56 -3.93 7.02
N ASP A 17 -5.95 -2.96 7.71
CA ASP A 17 -5.46 -1.72 7.11
C ASP A 17 -4.04 -1.89 6.57
N VAL A 18 -3.81 -1.38 5.35
CA VAL A 18 -2.47 -1.26 4.77
C VAL A 18 -1.92 0.15 5.01
N PHE A 19 -0.64 0.25 5.33
CA PHE A 19 0.05 1.51 5.54
C PHE A 19 1.47 1.46 4.98
N CYS A 20 2.01 2.63 4.65
CA CYS A 20 3.37 2.77 4.15
C CYS A 20 4.35 2.91 5.32
N TYR A 21 5.29 1.97 5.38
CA TYR A 21 6.40 1.97 6.34
C TYR A 21 7.69 1.79 5.56
N ASN A 22 8.65 2.72 5.74
CA ASN A 22 9.91 2.74 5.01
C ASN A 22 9.74 2.62 3.47
N ASP A 23 8.95 3.50 2.86
CA ASP A 23 8.70 3.55 1.41
C ASP A 23 8.05 2.28 0.81
N TYR A 24 7.44 1.41 1.64
CA TYR A 24 6.84 0.16 1.18
C TYR A 24 5.51 -0.15 1.90
N PRO A 25 4.55 -0.84 1.24
CA PRO A 25 3.29 -1.25 1.85
C PRO A 25 3.45 -2.42 2.83
N TYR A 26 3.00 -2.21 4.08
CA TYR A 26 2.97 -3.21 5.14
C TYR A 26 1.56 -3.40 5.72
N ARG A 27 1.32 -4.58 6.29
CA ARG A 27 0.17 -4.92 7.13
C ARG A 27 0.60 -5.22 8.56
N LEU A 28 -0.29 -4.92 9.49
CA LEU A 28 -0.10 -5.23 10.90
C LEU A 28 -0.48 -6.70 11.18
N VAL A 29 0.42 -7.45 11.79
CA VAL A 29 0.17 -8.82 12.23
C VAL A 29 0.37 -8.89 13.74
N TRP A 30 -0.68 -9.24 14.49
CA TRP A 30 -0.55 -9.46 15.93
C TRP A 30 0.12 -10.82 16.18
N LEU A 31 1.13 -10.83 17.04
CA LEU A 31 1.84 -12.05 17.41
C LEU A 31 1.31 -12.53 18.76
N GLU A 32 1.08 -13.84 18.87
CA GLU A 32 0.79 -14.50 20.15
C GLU A 32 2.10 -14.98 20.82
N ASP A 33 3.12 -14.12 20.86
CA ASP A 33 4.43 -14.44 21.42
C ASP A 33 4.70 -13.60 22.69
N ASP A 34 5.45 -14.15 23.64
CA ASP A 34 5.78 -13.45 24.89
C ASP A 34 6.86 -12.35 24.70
N THR A 35 7.57 -12.34 23.58
CA THR A 35 8.69 -11.44 23.30
C THR A 35 8.36 -10.31 22.34
N HIS A 36 7.37 -10.48 21.48
CA HIS A 36 6.95 -9.51 20.48
C HIS A 36 5.43 -9.38 20.45
N GLU A 37 4.91 -8.16 20.58
CA GLU A 37 3.47 -7.92 20.55
C GLU A 37 2.90 -7.99 19.12
N PHE A 38 3.66 -7.53 18.11
CA PHE A 38 3.19 -7.51 16.72
C PHE A 38 4.37 -7.56 15.74
N ALA A 39 4.06 -7.76 14.46
CA ALA A 39 5.00 -7.66 13.35
C ALA A 39 4.41 -6.82 12.23
N LEU A 40 5.29 -6.20 11.44
CA LEU A 40 4.95 -5.57 10.18
C LEU A 40 5.31 -6.53 9.05
N SER A 41 4.28 -6.99 8.34
CA SER A 41 4.43 -7.94 7.23
C SER A 41 4.37 -7.19 5.89
N PRO A 42 5.39 -7.30 5.02
CA PRO A 42 5.35 -6.70 3.69
C PRO A 42 4.16 -7.24 2.89
N LEU A 43 3.51 -6.43 2.07
CA LEU A 43 2.29 -6.89 1.39
C LEU A 43 2.55 -7.99 0.33
N TYR A 44 3.65 -7.89 -0.44
CA TYR A 44 4.01 -8.88 -1.47
C TYR A 44 4.82 -10.06 -0.93
N TRP A 45 5.76 -9.81 -0.01
CA TRP A 45 6.61 -10.84 0.61
C TRP A 45 6.13 -11.32 1.99
N GLY A 46 4.94 -10.91 2.42
CA GLY A 46 4.37 -11.31 3.71
C GLY A 46 4.22 -12.83 3.80
N ASP A 47 4.35 -13.38 5.00
CA ASP A 47 4.37 -14.84 5.27
C ASP A 47 5.63 -15.57 4.72
N SER A 48 6.50 -14.89 3.96
CA SER A 48 7.78 -15.46 3.50
C SER A 48 8.92 -15.35 4.53
N GLY A 49 8.60 -14.95 5.77
CA GLY A 49 9.57 -14.77 6.86
C GLY A 49 10.33 -13.44 6.83
N MET A 50 9.85 -12.47 6.04
CA MET A 50 10.39 -11.10 5.98
C MET A 50 9.64 -10.13 6.91
N ASP A 51 8.78 -10.67 7.76
CA ASP A 51 8.02 -9.86 8.72
C ASP A 51 8.99 -9.26 9.75
N ILE A 52 8.78 -7.99 10.07
CA ILE A 52 9.60 -7.26 11.03
C ILE A 52 8.91 -7.32 12.39
N PRO A 53 9.41 -8.12 13.35
CA PRO A 53 8.78 -8.23 14.65
C PRO A 53 9.13 -7.02 15.52
N PHE A 54 8.14 -6.50 16.23
CA PHE A 54 8.26 -5.41 17.17
C PHE A 54 7.84 -5.86 18.55
N ARG A 55 8.66 -5.48 19.54
CA ARG A 55 8.36 -5.77 20.93
C ARG A 55 7.09 -5.07 21.39
N ASP A 56 6.98 -3.79 21.04
CA ASP A 56 5.95 -2.87 21.49
C ASP A 56 5.95 -1.62 20.59
N ARG A 57 5.01 -0.71 20.85
CA ARG A 57 4.90 0.56 20.12
C ARG A 57 6.16 1.43 20.25
N GLU A 58 6.85 1.43 21.39
CA GLU A 58 8.06 2.26 21.55
C GLU A 58 9.16 1.78 20.60
N ALA A 59 9.29 0.46 20.42
CA ALA A 59 10.21 -0.11 19.44
C ALA A 59 9.86 0.28 17.99
N LEU A 60 8.58 0.45 17.66
CA LEU A 60 8.16 0.97 16.35
C LEU A 60 8.53 2.45 16.20
N VAL A 61 8.32 3.26 17.23
CA VAL A 61 8.67 4.69 17.22
C VAL A 61 10.18 4.88 17.02
N ASP A 62 11.00 4.07 17.69
CA ASP A 62 12.47 4.13 17.55
C ASP A 62 12.97 3.78 16.15
N GLN A 63 12.26 2.92 15.42
CA GLN A 63 12.60 2.52 14.05
C GLN A 63 11.83 3.30 12.98
N TRP A 64 10.99 4.26 13.36
CA TRP A 64 10.17 5.02 12.42
C TRP A 64 11.04 5.98 11.59
N GLU A 65 11.33 5.60 10.35
CA GLU A 65 12.12 6.43 9.43
C GLU A 65 11.28 7.54 8.78
N VAL A 66 11.96 8.57 8.26
CA VAL A 66 11.33 9.74 7.62
C VAL A 66 10.48 9.37 6.39
N ASP A 67 10.82 8.25 5.75
CA ASP A 67 10.13 7.71 4.58
C ASP A 67 8.87 6.90 4.96
N SER A 68 8.55 6.80 6.26
CA SER A 68 7.34 6.14 6.74
C SER A 68 6.16 7.14 6.77
N GLN A 69 5.22 6.97 5.85
CA GLN A 69 4.07 7.87 5.70
C GLN A 69 2.85 7.45 6.54
N GLY A 70 2.74 6.16 6.91
CA GLY A 70 1.58 5.63 7.62
C GLY A 70 0.38 5.41 6.69
N ARG A 71 -0.84 5.80 7.10
CA ARG A 71 -2.02 5.58 6.26
C ARG A 71 -2.01 6.53 5.07
N MET A 72 -2.00 5.95 3.88
CA MET A 72 -2.17 6.68 2.63
C MET A 72 -3.60 6.51 2.11
N THR A 73 -4.10 7.54 1.44
CA THR A 73 -5.35 7.52 0.69
C THR A 73 -5.21 6.72 -0.61
N ALA A 74 -6.34 6.39 -1.24
CA ALA A 74 -6.37 5.67 -2.52
C ALA A 74 -5.53 6.37 -3.62
N GLU A 75 -5.62 7.70 -3.68
CA GLU A 75 -4.87 8.54 -4.62
C GLU A 75 -3.37 8.52 -4.33
N GLU A 76 -2.99 8.57 -3.06
CA GLU A 76 -1.59 8.47 -2.65
C GLU A 76 -1.00 7.08 -2.98
N TRP A 77 -1.78 6.02 -2.79
CA TRP A 77 -1.37 4.67 -3.22
C TRP A 77 -1.25 4.54 -4.73
N ALA A 78 -2.15 5.16 -5.50
CA ALA A 78 -2.03 5.18 -6.97
C ALA A 78 -0.73 5.87 -7.42
N ASN A 79 -0.41 7.03 -6.83
CA ASN A 79 0.85 7.71 -7.12
C ASN A 79 2.07 6.87 -6.72
N TRP A 80 2.01 6.19 -5.57
CA TRP A 80 3.08 5.29 -5.14
C TRP A 80 3.28 4.13 -6.12
N LEU A 81 2.19 3.56 -6.66
CA LEU A 81 2.27 2.49 -7.66
C LEU A 81 2.86 2.99 -8.98
N ASP A 82 2.52 4.21 -9.42
CA ASP A 82 3.15 4.84 -10.60
C ASP A 82 4.66 5.03 -10.41
N ASP A 83 5.07 5.54 -9.24
CA ASP A 83 6.48 5.70 -8.90
C ASP A 83 7.19 4.34 -8.81
N ALA A 84 6.55 3.33 -8.21
CA ALA A 84 7.07 1.97 -8.10
C ALA A 84 7.21 1.30 -9.47
N THR A 85 6.26 1.51 -10.39
CA THR A 85 6.35 0.97 -11.76
C THR A 85 7.49 1.60 -12.56
N ALA A 86 7.81 2.86 -12.29
CA ALA A 86 8.96 3.54 -12.91
C ALA A 86 10.30 3.16 -12.26
N ASP A 87 10.28 2.52 -11.09
CA ASP A 87 11.46 2.17 -10.33
C ASP A 87 11.91 0.72 -10.57
N HIS A 88 13.11 0.57 -11.12
CA HIS A 88 13.81 -0.69 -11.31
C HIS A 88 13.97 -1.59 -10.07
N ARG A 89 13.73 -1.08 -8.86
CA ARG A 89 13.69 -1.88 -7.63
C ARG A 89 12.52 -2.87 -7.61
N TYR A 90 11.41 -2.54 -8.26
CA TYR A 90 10.19 -3.34 -8.28
C TYR A 90 10.02 -4.02 -9.64
N SER A 91 9.40 -5.19 -9.62
CA SER A 91 9.02 -5.89 -10.86
C SER A 91 7.56 -5.59 -11.21
N ASP A 92 7.20 -5.60 -12.50
CA ASP A 92 5.82 -5.34 -12.94
C ASP A 92 4.80 -6.30 -12.26
N ASP A 93 5.16 -7.57 -12.07
CA ASP A 93 4.35 -8.56 -11.34
C ASP A 93 4.17 -8.20 -9.86
N GLU A 94 5.21 -7.65 -9.22
CA GLU A 94 5.15 -7.21 -7.83
C GLU A 94 4.21 -6.01 -7.68
N VAL A 95 4.37 -4.97 -8.50
CA VAL A 95 3.52 -3.77 -8.49
C VAL A 95 2.06 -4.14 -8.78
N THR A 96 1.81 -5.03 -9.74
CA THR A 96 0.46 -5.51 -10.06
C THR A 96 -0.17 -6.27 -8.88
N SER A 97 0.62 -7.11 -8.20
CA SER A 97 0.14 -7.85 -7.02
C SER A 97 -0.16 -6.92 -5.85
N LEU A 98 0.65 -5.88 -5.65
CA LEU A 98 0.42 -4.85 -4.64
C LEU A 98 -0.85 -4.05 -4.95
N ALA A 99 -1.05 -3.63 -6.21
CA ALA A 99 -2.23 -2.89 -6.63
C ALA A 99 -3.54 -3.63 -6.36
N ALA A 100 -3.57 -4.96 -6.54
CA ALA A 100 -4.75 -5.78 -6.28
C ALA A 100 -5.16 -5.83 -4.80
N GLU A 101 -4.20 -5.64 -3.88
CA GLU A 101 -4.41 -5.71 -2.43
C GLU A 101 -4.53 -4.33 -1.78
N LEU A 102 -4.08 -3.27 -2.46
CA LEU A 102 -4.16 -1.90 -1.98
C LEU A 102 -5.57 -1.33 -2.18
N PRO A 103 -6.02 -0.43 -1.28
CA PRO A 103 -7.33 0.22 -1.38
C PRO A 103 -7.32 1.34 -2.43
N THR A 104 -6.93 1.03 -3.66
CA THR A 104 -6.82 1.96 -4.78
C THR A 104 -7.56 1.45 -6.01
N GLU A 105 -7.93 2.37 -6.89
CA GLU A 105 -8.49 2.08 -8.22
C GLU A 105 -7.43 2.20 -9.32
N TRP A 106 -6.14 2.14 -8.94
CA TRP A 106 -5.02 2.23 -9.87
C TRP A 106 -5.14 1.22 -11.00
N ASP A 107 -5.15 1.73 -12.22
CA ASP A 107 -5.13 0.94 -13.45
C ASP A 107 -3.74 1.10 -14.10
N PRO A 108 -2.99 0.01 -14.31
CA PRO A 108 -1.66 0.08 -14.91
C PRO A 108 -1.71 0.59 -16.36
N GLU A 109 -2.87 0.45 -17.01
CA GLU A 109 -3.18 1.12 -18.25
C GLU A 109 -3.83 2.45 -17.86
N GLY A 110 -3.01 3.49 -17.72
CA GLY A 110 -3.48 4.84 -17.95
C GLY A 110 -4.02 4.95 -19.38
N GLU A 111 -5.17 4.35 -19.67
CA GLU A 111 -6.10 4.93 -20.61
C GLU A 111 -6.39 6.30 -20.00
N ASP A 112 -5.65 7.28 -20.51
CA ASP A 112 -6.22 8.59 -20.77
C ASP A 112 -7.72 8.36 -20.91
N SER A 113 -8.50 8.88 -19.98
CA SER A 113 -9.91 9.14 -20.23
C SER A 113 -9.98 10.24 -21.31
N ASP A 114 -9.39 9.97 -22.48
CA ASP A 114 -9.82 10.50 -23.75
C ASP A 114 -11.24 9.97 -23.89
N SER A 115 -12.16 10.79 -23.40
CA SER A 115 -13.59 10.66 -23.54
C SER A 115 -13.92 10.41 -25.01
N SER A 116 -13.85 9.16 -25.43
CA SER A 116 -14.32 8.70 -26.73
C SER A 116 -15.84 8.62 -26.65
N GLY A 117 -16.48 9.76 -26.93
CA GLY A 117 -17.93 9.91 -26.97
C GLY A 117 -18.39 10.89 -28.05
N GLY A 118 -17.65 11.06 -29.14
CA GLY A 118 -17.97 11.97 -30.23
C GLY A 118 -17.64 11.39 -31.60
N GLY A 119 -18.24 10.25 -31.92
CA GLY A 119 -18.06 9.56 -33.19
C GLY A 119 -18.23 10.48 -34.40
N LEU A 120 -17.12 10.81 -35.05
CA LEU A 120 -17.05 11.11 -36.48
C LEU A 120 -17.68 9.94 -37.24
N ARG A 121 -18.99 9.99 -37.53
CA ARG A 121 -19.71 9.30 -38.64
C ARG A 121 -21.23 9.42 -38.48
N ASP A 122 -21.77 10.60 -38.74
CA ASP A 122 -23.05 10.66 -39.47
C ASP A 122 -22.81 11.46 -40.76
N ARG A 123 -22.59 10.68 -41.82
CA ARG A 123 -22.36 11.14 -43.19
C ARG A 123 -23.65 10.82 -43.92
N LEU A 124 -24.30 11.88 -44.43
CA LEU A 124 -25.38 11.91 -45.44
C LEU A 124 -26.83 11.74 -44.95
N GLY A 125 -27.55 12.87 -44.96
CA GLY A 125 -28.76 12.98 -45.79
C GLY A 125 -30.05 13.41 -45.11
N LEU A 126 -30.22 14.70 -44.83
CA LEU A 126 -31.44 15.48 -45.12
C LEU A 126 -31.22 16.98 -44.88
#